data_AF-Q4U0T6-F1
#
_entry.id   AF-Q4U0T6-F1
#
_cell.length_a   1.000
_cell.length_b   1.000
_cell.length_c   1.000
_cell.angle_alpha   90.00
_cell.angle_beta   90.00
_cell.angle_gamma   90.00
#
_symmetry.space_group_name_H-M   'P 1'
#
loop_
_entity.id
_entity.type
_entity.pdbx_description
1 polymer ?
#
loop_
_entity_poly.entity_id
_entity_poly.type
_entity_poly.pdbx_seq_one_letter_code
_entity_poly.pdbx_strand_id
1 'polypeptide(L)' 'LPRWNFTDFMHSFMIVFRVLCGEWIESMWDCMLVGDVSCIPFFLATVVIGNSVVLNLFLALLLSNF' A
#
# COMPACT_ATOMS: atom_id res chain seq x y z
N LEU A 1 18.99 3.27 8.36
CA LEU A 1 17.58 2.98 8.06
C LEU A 1 17.22 3.65 6.74
N PRO A 2 16.63 2.93 5.77
CA PRO A 2 16.16 3.53 4.53
C PRO A 2 15.04 4.55 4.80
N ARG A 3 14.86 5.49 3.87
CA ARG A 3 13.79 6.52 3.94
C ARG A 3 12.41 5.89 4.07
N TRP A 4 12.17 4.79 3.36
CA TRP A 4 10.96 3.98 3.44
C TRP A 4 11.25 2.77 4.33
N ASN A 5 10.69 2.76 5.54
CA ASN A 5 10.83 1.65 6.47
C ASN A 5 9.54 1.43 7.29
N PHE A 6 9.47 0.30 7.99
CA PHE A 6 8.38 -0.07 8.88
C PHE A 6 8.73 0.05 10.38
N THR A 7 9.64 0.95 10.78
CA THR A 7 10.09 1.01 12.19
C THR A 7 9.17 1.79 13.12
N ASP A 8 8.43 2.75 12.58
CA ASP A 8 7.51 3.59 13.33
C ASP A 8 6.23 3.80 12.52
N PHE A 9 5.19 4.28 13.21
CA PHE A 9 3.86 4.39 12.66
C PHE A 9 3.81 5.33 11.44
N MET A 10 4.48 6.48 11.49
CA MET A 10 4.41 7.47 10.42
C MET A 10 5.11 6.97 9.15
N HIS A 11 6.31 6.40 9.25
CA HIS A 11 6.98 5.81 8.08
C HIS A 11 6.19 4.63 7.50
N SER A 12 5.65 3.76 8.37
CA SER A 12 4.80 2.64 7.94
C SER A 12 3.55 3.11 7.19
N PHE A 13 2.87 4.15 7.71
CA PHE A 13 1.70 4.75 7.08
C PHE A 13 2.05 5.33 5.71
N MET A 14 3.16 6.06 5.60
CA MET A 14 3.60 6.64 4.32
C MET A 14 3.92 5.57 3.27
N ILE A 15 4.45 4.40 3.65
CA ILE A 15 4.63 3.27 2.72
C ILE A 15 3.28 2.75 2.22
N VAL A 16 2.32 2.52 3.11
CA VAL A 16 0.99 2.03 2.72
C VAL A 16 0.32 3.04 1.78
N PHE A 17 0.44 4.34 2.06
CA PHE A 17 -0.05 5.39 1.16
C PHE A 17 0.64 5.33 -0.22
N ARG A 18 1.97 5.19 -0.25
CA ARG A 18 2.74 5.02 -1.49
C ARG A 18 2.29 3.81 -2.32
N VAL A 19 1.98 2.70 -1.65
CA VAL A 19 1.43 1.47 -2.27
C VAL A 19 0.08 1.74 -2.93
N LEU A 20 -0.82 2.50 -2.27
CA LEU A 20 -2.12 2.89 -2.84
C LEU A 20 -1.98 3.82 -4.06
N CYS A 21 -0.90 4.58 -4.15
CA CYS A 21 -0.56 5.36 -5.34
C CYS A 21 0.00 4.52 -6.50
N GLY A 22 0.19 3.20 -6.31
CA GLY A 22 0.68 2.26 -7.33
C GLY A 22 2.17 1.92 -7.21
N GLU A 23 2.92 2.53 -6.31
CA GLU A 23 4.36 2.28 -6.14
C GLU A 23 4.65 1.22 -5.07
N TRP A 24 4.25 -0.02 -5.32
CA TRP A 24 4.37 -1.12 -4.33
C TRP A 24 5.54 -2.07 -4.56
N ILE A 25 5.96 -2.25 -5.82
CA ILE A 25 7.01 -3.22 -6.21
C ILE A 25 8.33 -2.94 -5.48
N GLU A 26 8.82 -1.69 -5.48
CA GLU A 26 10.10 -1.33 -4.84
C GLU A 26 10.10 -1.65 -3.34
N SER A 27 9.06 -1.23 -2.62
CA SER A 27 8.94 -1.46 -1.17
C SER A 27 8.76 -2.94 -0.83
N MET A 28 8.16 -3.73 -1.74
CA MET A 28 8.05 -5.19 -1.58
C MET A 28 9.42 -5.86 -1.69
N TRP A 29 10.23 -5.49 -2.69
CA TRP A 29 11.59 -6.04 -2.84
C TRP A 29 12.47 -5.70 -1.65
N ASP A 30 12.42 -4.46 -1.15
CA ASP A 30 13.13 -4.05 0.05
C ASP A 30 12.70 -4.84 1.28
N CYS A 31 11.40 -5.13 1.42
CA CYS A 31 10.88 -5.98 2.49
C CYS A 31 11.38 -7.43 2.38
N MET A 32 11.38 -8.01 1.17
CA MET A 32 11.86 -9.38 0.92
C MET A 32 13.36 -9.54 1.17
N LEU A 33 14.16 -8.50 0.94
CA LEU A 33 15.60 -8.54 1.16
C LEU A 33 15.96 -8.65 2.65
N VAL A 34 15.13 -8.10 3.54
CA VAL A 34 15.41 -8.02 4.99
C VAL A 34 14.55 -8.99 5.80
N GLY A 35 13.39 -9.37 5.26
CA GLY A 35 12.42 -10.26 5.90
C GLY A 35 12.30 -11.59 5.19
N ASP A 36 11.08 -11.96 4.84
CA ASP A 36 10.74 -13.28 4.30
C ASP A 36 9.73 -13.15 3.15
N VAL A 37 9.42 -14.29 2.51
CA VAL A 37 8.46 -14.34 1.39
C VAL A 37 7.04 -13.89 1.80
N SER A 38 6.75 -13.80 3.10
CA SER A 38 5.52 -13.24 3.66
C SER A 38 5.28 -11.77 3.31
N CYS A 39 6.29 -11.02 2.87
CA CYS A 39 6.11 -9.65 2.35
C CYS A 39 5.20 -9.64 1.11
N ILE A 40 5.25 -10.67 0.25
CA ILE A 40 4.46 -10.74 -0.99
C ILE A 40 2.95 -10.70 -0.71
N PRO A 41 2.37 -11.62 0.10
CA PRO A 41 0.93 -11.58 0.37
C PRO A 41 0.49 -10.29 1.09
N PHE A 42 1.35 -9.67 1.91
CA PHE A 42 1.05 -8.40 2.55
C PHE A 42 0.85 -7.25 1.54
N PHE A 43 1.82 -7.06 0.64
CA PHE A 43 1.74 -6.00 -0.37
C PHE A 43 0.63 -6.26 -1.38
N LEU A 44 0.44 -7.51 -1.83
CA LEU A 44 -0.65 -7.88 -2.74
C LEU A 44 -2.03 -7.67 -2.12
N ALA A 45 -2.24 -8.10 -0.87
CA ALA A 45 -3.52 -7.86 -0.18
C ALA A 45 -3.79 -6.37 0.00
N THR A 46 -2.76 -5.57 0.31
CA THR A 46 -2.88 -4.12 0.45
C THR A 46 -3.28 -3.44 -0.86
N VAL A 47 -2.68 -3.83 -1.99
CA VAL A 47 -3.04 -3.31 -3.31
C VAL A 47 -4.48 -3.69 -3.68
N VAL A 48 -4.86 -4.97 -3.51
CA VAL A 48 -6.21 -5.45 -3.87
C VAL A 48 -7.28 -4.75 -3.02
N ILE A 49 -7.16 -4.83 -1.69
CA ILE A 49 -8.14 -4.24 -0.77
C ILE A 49 -8.16 -2.72 -0.93
N GLY A 50 -6.98 -2.09 -0.95
CA GLY A 50 -6.82 -0.66 -1.07
C GLY A 50 -7.46 -0.10 -2.32
N ASN A 51 -7.16 -0.68 -3.49
CA ASN A 51 -7.74 -0.24 -4.75
C ASN A 51 -9.24 -0.49 -4.82
N SER A 52 -9.74 -1.62 -4.31
CA SER A 52 -11.19 -1.86 -4.23
C SER A 52 -11.90 -0.81 -3.37
N VAL A 53 -11.32 -0.43 -2.22
CA VAL A 53 -11.90 0.59 -1.35
C VAL A 53 -11.85 1.98 -2.02
N VAL A 54 -10.70 2.37 -2.57
CA VAL A 54 -10.51 3.67 -3.23
C VAL A 54 -11.45 3.82 -4.43
N LEU A 55 -11.56 2.78 -5.26
CA LEU A 55 -12.43 2.77 -6.43
C LEU A 55 -13.91 2.86 -6.03
N ASN A 56 -14.35 2.09 -5.03
CA ASN A 56 -15.73 2.16 -4.56
C ASN A 56 -16.05 3.53 -3.93
N LEU A 57 -15.13 4.12 -3.17
CA LEU A 57 -15.32 5.46 -2.60
C LEU A 57 -15.43 6.52 -3.71
N PHE A 58 -14.55 6.46 -4.72
CA PHE A 58 -14.60 7.37 -5.85
C PHE A 58 -15.91 7.25 -6.63
N LEU A 59 -16.35 6.02 -6.93
CA LEU A 59 -17.64 5.78 -7.58
C LEU A 59 -18.83 6.28 -6.76
N ALA A 60 -18.82 6.04 -5.44
CA ALA A 60 -19.88 6.52 -4.55
C ALA A 60 -19.97 8.06 -4.55
N LEU A 61 -18.82 8.76 -4.50
CA LEU A 61 -18.76 10.22 -4.58
C LEU A 61 -19.23 10.75 -5.93
N LEU A 62 -18.90 10.07 -7.03
CA LEU A 62 -19.42 10.43 -8.35
C LEU A 62 -20.94 10.28 -8.41
N LEU A 63 -21.46 9.11 -8.02
CA LEU A 63 -22.89 8.80 -8.04
C LEU A 63 -23.72 9.71 -7.13
N SER A 64 -23.16 10.22 -6.04
CA SER A 64 -23.86 11.15 -5.14
C SER A 64 -23.92 12.59 -5.66
N ASN A 65 -23.10 12.94 -6.64
CA ASN A 65 -23.00 14.30 -7.19
C ASN A 65 -23.61 14.43 -8.60
N PHE A 66 -24.12 13.33 -9.18
CA PHE A 66 -24.98 13.33 -10.37
C PHE A 66 -26.45 13.31 -9.96
#